data_AF-A0A1Q8LFX2-F1
#
_entry.id   AF-A0A1Q8LFX2-F1
#
_cell.length_a   1.000
_cell.length_b   1.000
_cell.length_c   1.000
_cell.angle_alpha   90.00
_cell.angle_beta   90.00
_cell.angle_gamma   90.00
#
_symmetry.space_group_name_H-M   'P 1'
#
loop_
_entity.id
_entity.type
_entity.pdbx_description
1 polymer ?
#
loop_
_entity_poly.entity_id
_entity_poly.type
_entity_poly.pdbx_seq_one_letter_code
_entity_poly.pdbx_strand_id
1 'polypeptide(L)'
;MEIALGGRPAPAGLTLSIACPPMPAGGDVQVAEWLDNHPDARLVVIDVFAKVRGNPAPGVSAYDADYAAMTRIKRVADHYGIAVVLVHHVRKAAAEDFLATVSGTNGLAGAADAVLVLERARARADGVLHVTGRDVDETDYPLAFDPSAGAWSLLDGNAADYQMRDTRSLIIRYLRDYPGTKPKDIAAALDIDAGTVRQNCRRMETDGQLRRNPAGQYWPGDTASTAASDSSDSGDIPAVEPLSLLSLRHSTSDDQGEHQ
;
A
#
# COMPACT_ATOMS: atom_id res chain seq x y z
N MET A 1 -9.68 -0.79 17.34
CA MET A 1 -8.54 -1.46 18.00
C MET A 1 -8.66 -2.97 17.97
N GLU A 2 -9.88 -3.52 18.17
CA GLU A 2 -10.14 -4.97 18.19
C GLU A 2 -9.63 -5.74 16.97
N ILE A 3 -9.84 -5.23 15.75
CA ILE A 3 -9.32 -5.82 14.50
C ILE A 3 -7.78 -5.79 14.49
N ALA A 4 -7.16 -4.63 14.70
CA ALA A 4 -5.70 -4.46 14.63
C ALA A 4 -4.94 -5.25 15.72
N LEU A 5 -5.57 -5.49 16.88
CA LEU A 5 -4.98 -6.31 17.94
C LEU A 5 -5.33 -7.80 17.82
N GLY A 6 -6.22 -8.17 16.88
CA GLY A 6 -6.73 -9.54 16.75
C GLY A 6 -7.45 -10.01 18.03
N GLY A 7 -8.27 -9.15 18.64
CA GLY A 7 -9.00 -9.44 19.88
C GLY A 7 -8.14 -9.45 21.16
N ARG A 8 -6.84 -9.15 21.09
CA ARG A 8 -5.95 -9.04 22.25
C ARG A 8 -6.10 -7.69 22.95
N PRO A 9 -5.80 -7.60 24.27
CA PRO A 9 -5.74 -6.30 24.95
C PRO A 9 -4.63 -5.41 24.37
N ALA A 10 -4.81 -4.10 24.51
CA ALA A 10 -3.77 -3.14 24.16
C ALA A 10 -2.48 -3.42 24.96
N PRO A 11 -1.29 -3.33 24.34
CA PRO A 11 -0.03 -3.44 25.08
C PRO A 11 0.03 -2.41 26.20
N ALA A 12 0.51 -2.80 27.39
CA ALA A 12 0.54 -1.91 28.56
C ALA A 12 1.38 -0.64 28.36
N GLY A 13 2.40 -0.70 27.50
CA GLY A 13 3.24 0.45 27.14
C GLY A 13 2.72 1.29 25.97
N LEU A 14 1.52 0.99 25.44
CA LEU A 14 0.93 1.75 24.34
C LEU A 14 0.13 2.94 24.87
N THR A 15 0.63 4.15 24.59
CA THR A 15 -0.11 5.39 24.80
C THR A 15 -0.65 5.91 23.47
N LEU A 16 -1.94 6.25 23.44
CA LEU A 16 -2.58 6.89 22.29
C LEU A 16 -2.96 8.33 22.66
N SER A 17 -2.53 9.28 21.83
CA SER A 17 -3.00 10.67 21.90
C SER A 17 -3.68 11.05 20.60
N ILE A 18 -4.82 11.73 20.71
CA ILE A 18 -5.58 12.28 19.57
C ILE A 18 -5.32 13.79 19.37
N ALA A 19 -4.46 14.38 20.19
CA ALA A 19 -4.16 15.80 20.17
C ALA A 19 -2.64 16.03 20.31
N CYS A 20 -2.09 16.74 19.34
CA CYS A 20 -0.72 17.23 19.37
C CYS A 20 -0.73 18.63 18.73
N PRO A 21 -0.23 19.68 19.41
CA PRO A 21 -0.05 20.98 18.79
C PRO A 21 0.87 20.87 17.56
N PRO A 22 0.81 21.84 16.63
CA PRO A 22 1.84 21.96 15.62
C PRO A 22 3.24 21.99 16.25
N MET A 23 4.23 21.38 15.59
CA MET A 23 5.63 21.33 16.04
C MET A 23 6.17 22.72 16.38
N PRO A 24 5.95 23.79 15.58
CA PRO A 24 6.40 25.13 15.96
C PRO A 24 5.66 25.74 17.16
N ALA A 25 4.49 25.20 17.52
CA ALA A 25 3.64 25.65 18.62
C ALA A 25 3.77 24.76 19.88
N GLY A 26 4.86 23.99 20.00
CA GLY A 26 5.16 23.18 21.18
C GLY A 26 4.76 21.70 21.08
N GLY A 27 4.39 21.21 19.89
CA GLY A 27 4.17 19.77 19.69
C GLY A 27 5.43 18.93 19.95
N ASP A 28 6.60 19.46 19.59
CA ASP A 28 7.90 18.87 19.89
C ASP A 28 8.17 18.80 21.40
N VAL A 29 7.87 19.88 22.12
CA VAL A 29 7.99 19.94 23.60
C VAL A 29 7.05 18.94 24.27
N GLN A 30 5.80 18.84 23.82
CA GLN A 30 4.85 17.88 24.36
C GLN A 30 5.34 16.43 24.21
N VAL A 31 5.94 16.09 23.06
CA VAL A 31 6.52 14.75 22.86
C VAL A 31 7.71 14.53 23.79
N ALA A 32 8.59 15.51 23.94
CA ALA A 32 9.74 15.43 24.84
C ALA A 32 9.30 15.25 26.31
N GLU A 33 8.36 16.05 26.79
CA GLU A 33 7.80 15.91 28.15
C GLU A 33 7.16 14.54 28.38
N TRP A 34 6.48 13.99 27.37
CA TRP A 34 5.95 12.64 27.46
C TRP A 34 7.08 11.60 27.58
N LEU A 35 8.15 11.73 26.80
CA LEU A 35 9.32 10.84 26.85
C LEU A 35 10.07 10.93 28.18
N ASP A 36 10.17 12.12 28.78
CA ASP A 36 10.76 12.29 30.12
C ASP A 36 10.00 11.47 31.18
N ASN A 37 8.68 11.37 31.04
CA ASN A 37 7.82 10.60 31.93
C ASN A 37 7.75 9.10 31.58
N HIS A 38 8.28 8.69 30.42
CA HIS A 38 8.26 7.31 29.92
C HIS A 38 9.66 6.91 29.40
N PRO A 39 10.66 6.77 30.29
CA PRO A 39 12.06 6.55 29.89
C PRO A 39 12.32 5.19 29.23
N ASP A 40 11.36 4.27 29.29
CA ASP A 40 11.37 2.97 28.61
C ASP A 40 10.76 3.02 27.19
N ALA A 41 10.16 4.14 26.79
CA ALA A 41 9.65 4.33 25.44
C ALA A 41 10.78 4.23 24.41
N ARG A 42 10.50 3.54 23.29
CA ARG A 42 11.46 3.34 22.19
C ARG A 42 10.94 3.75 20.82
N LEU A 43 9.65 4.07 20.72
CA LEU A 43 8.99 4.40 19.47
C LEU A 43 7.93 5.49 19.70
N VAL A 44 7.96 6.52 18.86
CA VAL A 44 6.88 7.50 18.72
C VAL A 44 6.37 7.44 17.28
N VAL A 45 5.06 7.39 17.11
CA VAL A 45 4.42 7.44 15.79
C VAL A 45 3.54 8.69 15.70
N ILE A 46 3.73 9.46 14.63
CA ILE A 46 2.95 10.68 14.35
C ILE A 46 2.16 10.45 13.07
N ASP A 47 0.84 10.33 13.21
CA ASP A 47 -0.09 10.07 12.11
C ASP A 47 -1.22 11.12 12.06
N VAL A 48 -1.32 12.02 11.07
CA VAL A 48 -0.39 12.30 9.95
C VAL A 48 0.45 13.53 10.25
N PHE A 49 1.74 13.51 9.87
CA PHE A 49 2.67 14.63 10.07
C PHE A 49 2.15 15.96 9.51
N ALA A 50 1.38 15.91 8.40
CA ALA A 50 0.79 17.09 7.79
C ALA A 50 -0.08 17.93 8.75
N LYS A 51 -0.70 17.30 9.76
CA LYS A 51 -1.52 18.00 10.77
C LYS A 51 -0.69 18.71 11.83
N VAL A 52 0.50 18.19 12.12
CA VAL A 52 1.37 18.72 13.17
C VAL A 52 2.56 19.50 12.62
N ARG A 53 2.81 19.52 11.30
CA ARG A 53 3.94 20.28 10.73
C ARG A 53 3.85 21.80 11.01
N GLY A 54 2.63 22.33 11.14
CA GLY A 54 2.34 23.76 11.29
C GLY A 54 2.20 24.51 9.96
N ASN A 55 1.91 25.80 10.05
CA ASN A 55 1.79 26.67 8.87
C ASN A 55 3.16 27.30 8.56
N PRO A 56 3.58 27.35 7.28
CA PRO A 56 4.75 28.11 6.87
C PRO A 56 4.61 29.58 7.27
N ALA A 57 5.71 30.19 7.75
CA ALA A 57 5.74 31.63 7.95
C ALA A 57 5.63 32.36 6.59
N PRO A 58 5.07 33.58 6.55
CA PRO A 58 4.99 34.36 5.31
C PRO A 58 6.37 34.51 4.65
N GLY A 59 6.46 34.17 3.36
CA GLY A 59 7.71 34.26 2.58
C GLY A 59 8.65 33.06 2.72
N VAL A 60 8.33 32.05 3.54
CA VAL A 60 9.10 30.80 3.64
C VAL A 60 8.58 29.80 2.62
N SER A 61 9.49 29.14 1.89
CA SER A 61 9.12 28.10 0.94
C SER A 61 8.49 26.90 1.66
N ALA A 62 7.64 26.15 0.96
CA ALA A 62 7.10 24.91 1.52
C ALA A 62 8.22 23.93 1.91
N TYR A 63 9.31 23.91 1.14
CA TYR A 63 10.49 23.09 1.39
C TYR A 63 11.15 23.43 2.72
N ASP A 64 11.47 24.70 2.93
CA ASP A 64 12.17 25.14 4.13
C ASP A 64 11.29 24.95 5.38
N ALA A 65 9.98 25.16 5.23
CA ALA A 65 9.02 24.94 6.31
C ALA A 65 8.94 23.45 6.70
N ASP A 66 8.87 22.55 5.72
CA ASP A 66 8.82 21.10 5.94
C ASP A 66 10.13 20.60 6.57
N TYR A 67 11.28 21.03 6.04
CA TYR A 67 12.60 20.71 6.58
C TYR A 67 12.76 21.21 8.03
N ALA A 68 12.34 22.43 8.33
CA ALA A 68 12.40 23.00 9.68
C ALA A 68 11.49 22.25 10.66
N ALA A 69 10.27 21.90 10.26
CA ALA A 69 9.36 21.11 11.08
C ALA A 69 9.91 19.71 11.36
N MET A 70 10.49 19.04 10.36
CA MET A 70 11.14 17.74 10.55
C MET A 70 12.38 17.82 11.43
N THR A 71 13.20 18.86 11.27
CA THR A 71 14.41 19.05 12.10
C THR A 71 14.06 19.14 13.59
N ARG A 72 12.90 19.71 13.94
CA ARG A 72 12.44 19.79 15.34
C ARG A 72 12.21 18.40 15.93
N ILE A 73 11.43 17.56 15.25
CA ILE A 73 11.14 16.23 15.76
C ILE A 73 12.34 15.29 15.68
N LYS A 74 13.21 15.46 14.67
CA LYS A 74 14.50 14.74 14.59
C LYS A 74 15.40 15.02 15.79
N ARG A 75 15.47 16.28 16.26
CA ARG A 75 16.21 16.60 17.50
C ARG A 75 15.68 15.86 18.72
N VAL A 76 14.37 15.70 18.83
CA VAL A 76 13.76 14.89 19.90
C VAL A 76 14.18 13.43 19.75
N ALA A 77 14.07 12.86 18.55
CA ALA A 77 14.50 11.49 18.28
C ALA A 77 15.97 11.25 18.67
N ASP A 78 16.86 12.15 18.26
CA ASP A 78 18.30 12.09 18.53
C ASP A 78 18.62 12.25 20.01
N HIS A 79 17.95 13.17 20.70
CA HIS A 79 18.19 13.43 22.12
C HIS A 79 17.83 12.22 22.99
N TYR A 80 16.68 11.59 22.72
CA TYR A 80 16.20 10.45 23.51
C TYR A 80 16.69 9.10 22.97
N GLY A 81 17.33 9.06 21.79
CA GLY A 81 17.80 7.82 21.18
C GLY A 81 16.68 6.85 20.81
N ILE A 82 15.55 7.38 20.31
CA ILE A 82 14.36 6.59 19.96
C ILE A 82 14.05 6.61 18.47
N ALA A 83 13.25 5.65 18.02
CA ALA A 83 12.67 5.68 16.69
C ALA A 83 11.46 6.63 16.65
N VAL A 84 11.39 7.48 15.62
CA VAL A 84 10.19 8.29 15.34
C VAL A 84 9.72 8.00 13.92
N VAL A 85 8.47 7.54 13.80
CA VAL A 85 7.82 7.27 12.51
C VAL A 85 6.83 8.39 12.21
N LEU A 86 7.08 9.11 11.11
CA LEU A 86 6.20 10.17 10.62
C LEU A 86 5.37 9.64 9.44
N VAL A 87 4.06 9.52 9.62
CA VAL A 87 3.16 9.13 8.52
C VAL A 87 2.83 10.37 7.70
N HIS A 88 3.09 10.31 6.40
CA HIS A 88 2.82 11.41 5.49
C HIS A 88 2.19 10.90 4.19
N HIS A 89 1.32 11.70 3.59
CA HIS A 89 0.70 11.35 2.32
C HIS A 89 1.68 11.58 1.17
N VAL A 90 1.67 10.67 0.20
CA VAL A 90 2.30 10.88 -1.12
C VAL A 90 1.31 11.57 -2.05
N ARG A 91 1.81 12.41 -2.96
CA ARG A 91 0.97 13.04 -3.99
C ARG A 91 0.79 12.01 -5.07
N LYS A 92 -0.43 11.91 -5.59
CA LYS A 92 -0.76 11.03 -6.70
C LYS A 92 -0.31 11.66 -8.02
N ALA A 93 1.00 11.75 -8.20
CA ALA A 93 1.61 12.04 -9.50
C ALA A 93 2.49 10.84 -9.83
N ALA A 94 2.24 10.22 -10.98
CA ALA A 94 3.15 9.21 -11.53
C ALA A 94 4.52 9.88 -11.68
N ALA A 95 5.46 9.55 -10.80
CA ALA A 95 6.83 9.98 -10.90
C ALA A 95 7.67 8.72 -11.11
N GLU A 96 8.61 8.77 -12.05
CA GLU A 96 9.57 7.69 -12.31
C GLU A 96 10.48 7.41 -11.11
N ASP A 97 10.56 8.36 -10.16
CA ASP A 97 11.28 8.26 -8.91
C ASP A 97 10.29 8.33 -7.73
N PHE A 98 10.22 7.26 -6.95
CA PHE A 98 9.32 7.18 -5.80
C PHE A 98 9.62 8.25 -4.75
N LEU A 99 10.87 8.72 -4.64
CA LEU A 99 11.23 9.83 -3.75
C LEU A 99 10.53 11.13 -4.15
N ALA A 100 10.28 11.34 -5.44
CA ALA A 100 9.55 12.50 -5.94
C ALA A 100 8.03 12.45 -5.67
N THR A 101 7.51 11.30 -5.19
CA THR A 101 6.10 11.12 -4.80
C THR A 101 5.83 11.51 -3.34
N VAL A 102 6.88 11.57 -2.48
CA VAL A 102 6.78 12.09 -1.11
C VAL A 102 6.33 13.55 -1.16
N SER A 103 5.05 13.80 -0.87
CA SER A 103 4.40 15.08 -1.16
C SER A 103 4.69 16.13 -0.09
N GLY A 104 5.88 16.69 -0.15
CA GLY A 104 6.22 17.86 0.66
C GLY A 104 7.63 18.30 0.36
N THR A 105 7.93 18.46 -0.93
CA THR A 105 9.27 18.81 -1.44
C THR A 105 10.34 17.75 -1.07
N ASN A 106 11.49 17.77 -1.73
CA ASN A 106 12.61 16.91 -1.31
C ASN A 106 13.09 17.18 0.14
N GLY A 107 12.53 18.20 0.81
CA GLY A 107 12.88 18.59 2.17
C GLY A 107 12.45 17.57 3.23
N LEU A 108 11.34 16.84 3.00
CA LEU A 108 10.95 15.78 3.93
C LEU A 108 11.94 14.61 3.86
N ALA A 109 12.17 14.10 2.65
CA ALA A 109 13.11 13.00 2.42
C ALA A 109 14.55 13.38 2.84
N GLY A 110 14.97 14.63 2.59
CA GLY A 110 16.32 15.11 2.93
C GLY A 110 16.58 15.26 4.43
N ALA A 111 15.54 15.36 5.26
CA ALA A 111 15.66 15.47 6.72
C ALA A 111 15.50 14.12 7.45
N ALA A 112 14.97 13.09 6.78
CA ALA A 112 14.79 11.76 7.36
C ALA A 112 16.08 10.92 7.31
N ASP A 113 16.25 10.01 8.28
CA ASP A 113 17.31 8.98 8.23
C ASP A 113 16.97 7.88 7.23
N ALA A 114 15.69 7.51 7.15
CA ALA A 114 15.13 6.56 6.20
C ALA A 114 13.74 7.01 5.72
N VAL A 115 13.44 6.71 4.47
CA VAL A 115 12.18 7.00 3.79
C VAL A 115 11.58 5.69 3.32
N LEU A 116 10.32 5.46 3.69
CA LEU A 116 9.56 4.29 3.32
C LEU A 116 8.33 4.73 2.53
N VAL A 117 8.17 4.23 1.31
CA VAL A 117 7.02 4.53 0.44
C VAL A 117 6.27 3.24 0.12
N LEU A 118 5.02 3.17 0.58
CA LEU A 118 4.12 2.07 0.27
C LEU A 118 3.31 2.40 -0.99
N GLU A 119 3.65 1.75 -2.11
CA GLU A 119 2.92 1.86 -3.37
C GLU A 119 1.94 0.69 -3.54
N ARG A 120 0.75 0.98 -4.08
CA ARG A 120 -0.26 -0.04 -4.41
C ARG A 120 -0.79 0.17 -5.82
N ALA A 121 -0.80 -0.90 -6.61
CA ALA A 121 -1.46 -0.91 -7.90
C ALA A 121 -2.98 -0.73 -7.74
N ARG A 122 -3.63 -0.08 -8.71
CA ARG A 122 -5.08 0.12 -8.69
C ARG A 122 -5.80 -1.24 -8.65
N ALA A 123 -6.84 -1.33 -7.82
CA ALA A 123 -7.70 -2.51 -7.66
C ALA A 123 -7.02 -3.79 -7.10
N ARG A 124 -5.89 -3.67 -6.40
CA ARG A 124 -5.23 -4.76 -5.68
C ARG A 124 -5.10 -4.47 -4.18
N ALA A 125 -5.12 -5.52 -3.36
CA ALA A 125 -4.82 -5.45 -1.93
C ALA A 125 -3.32 -5.28 -1.69
N ASP A 126 -2.52 -6.00 -2.47
CA ASP A 126 -1.05 -6.08 -2.38
C ASP A 126 -0.37 -4.75 -2.77
N GLY A 127 0.89 -4.59 -2.35
CA GLY A 127 1.70 -3.41 -2.58
C GLY A 127 3.19 -3.69 -2.50
N VAL A 128 3.99 -2.67 -2.80
CA VAL A 128 5.45 -2.70 -2.65
C VAL A 128 5.85 -1.61 -1.68
N LEU A 129 6.68 -1.95 -0.69
CA LEU A 129 7.30 -1.01 0.21
C LEU A 129 8.71 -0.72 -0.26
N HIS A 130 8.88 0.47 -0.83
CA HIS A 130 10.17 1.01 -1.24
C HIS A 130 10.87 1.60 0.00
N VAL A 131 12.11 1.21 0.23
CA VAL A 131 12.93 1.68 1.36
C VAL A 131 14.22 2.29 0.83
N THR A 132 14.56 3.47 1.31
CA THR A 132 15.85 4.12 1.05
C THR A 132 16.23 5.00 2.23
N GLY A 133 17.51 5.34 2.37
CA GLY A 133 17.97 6.21 3.43
C GLY A 133 19.48 6.33 3.49
N ARG A 134 19.96 7.06 4.49
CA ARG A 134 21.40 7.27 4.69
C ARG A 134 22.10 6.02 5.22
N ASP A 135 21.43 5.32 6.12
CA ASP A 135 21.97 4.20 6.90
C ASP A 135 21.22 2.88 6.64
N VAL A 136 20.47 2.80 5.54
CA VAL A 136 19.74 1.59 5.13
C VAL A 136 19.97 1.31 3.65
N ASP A 137 20.08 0.02 3.30
CA ASP A 137 20.17 -0.40 1.91
C ASP A 137 18.86 -0.14 1.18
N GLU A 138 18.98 0.39 -0.04
CA GLU A 138 17.82 0.57 -0.91
C GLU A 138 17.23 -0.80 -1.25
N THR A 139 15.99 -1.02 -0.83
CA THR A 139 15.33 -2.34 -0.93
C THR A 139 13.84 -2.19 -1.16
N ASP A 140 13.30 -3.04 -2.05
CA ASP A 140 11.87 -3.13 -2.32
C ASP A 140 11.29 -4.42 -1.74
N TYR A 141 10.32 -4.28 -0.85
CA TYR A 141 9.63 -5.40 -0.21
C TYR A 141 8.24 -5.61 -0.79
N PRO A 142 7.94 -6.76 -1.42
CA PRO A 142 6.57 -7.08 -1.81
C PRO A 142 5.74 -7.41 -0.57
N LEU A 143 4.56 -6.80 -0.47
CA LEU A 143 3.66 -6.95 0.67
C LEU A 143 2.26 -7.37 0.22
N ALA A 144 1.65 -8.28 0.98
CA ALA A 144 0.22 -8.59 0.89
C ALA A 144 -0.54 -7.95 2.05
N PHE A 145 -1.68 -7.33 1.76
CA PHE A 145 -2.58 -6.80 2.77
C PHE A 145 -3.68 -7.80 3.09
N ASP A 146 -3.81 -8.16 4.38
CA ASP A 146 -4.94 -8.91 4.90
C ASP A 146 -5.98 -7.94 5.50
N PRO A 147 -7.13 -7.74 4.85
CA PRO A 147 -8.17 -6.84 5.36
C PRO A 147 -8.83 -7.34 6.65
N SER A 148 -8.81 -8.65 6.91
CA SER A 148 -9.44 -9.24 8.08
C SER A 148 -8.60 -9.01 9.35
N ALA A 149 -7.27 -8.99 9.20
CA ALA A 149 -6.32 -8.65 10.26
C ALA A 149 -5.99 -7.16 10.30
N GLY A 150 -6.24 -6.42 9.22
CA GLY A 150 -5.80 -5.03 9.05
C GLY A 150 -4.27 -4.91 9.04
N ALA A 151 -3.58 -5.91 8.48
CA ALA A 151 -2.14 -6.06 8.59
C ALA A 151 -1.46 -6.34 7.23
N TRP A 152 -0.20 -5.95 7.13
CA TRP A 152 0.66 -6.26 6.00
C TRP A 152 1.58 -7.44 6.32
N SER A 153 1.83 -8.29 5.34
CA SER A 153 2.77 -9.43 5.44
C SER A 153 3.76 -9.39 4.28
N LEU A 154 5.02 -9.77 4.56
CA LEU A 154 6.05 -9.91 3.53
C LEU A 154 5.75 -11.10 2.64
N LEU A 155 5.90 -10.88 1.33
CA LEU A 155 5.82 -11.94 0.33
C LEU A 155 7.22 -12.46 -0.02
N ASP A 156 7.32 -13.73 -0.39
CA ASP A 156 8.58 -14.35 -0.79
C ASP A 156 9.02 -13.93 -2.20
N GLY A 157 10.30 -13.61 -2.38
CA GLY A 157 10.86 -13.22 -3.68
C GLY A 157 11.07 -11.72 -3.82
N ASN A 158 11.44 -11.27 -5.03
CA ASN A 158 11.71 -9.85 -5.26
C ASN A 158 10.44 -9.10 -5.70
N ALA A 159 10.39 -7.79 -5.44
CA ALA A 159 9.23 -6.96 -5.80
C ALA A 159 8.97 -6.92 -7.32
N ALA A 160 10.01 -6.97 -8.15
CA ALA A 160 9.89 -6.93 -9.60
C ALA A 160 9.08 -8.11 -10.16
N ASP A 161 9.19 -9.30 -9.56
CA ASP A 161 8.42 -10.48 -9.96
C ASP A 161 6.92 -10.29 -9.71
N TYR A 162 6.55 -9.68 -8.57
CA TYR A 162 5.16 -9.37 -8.24
C TYR A 162 4.60 -8.25 -9.13
N GLN A 163 5.35 -7.16 -9.30
CA GLN A 163 4.97 -6.06 -10.19
C GLN A 163 4.79 -6.54 -11.64
N MET A 164 5.64 -7.46 -12.11
CA MET A 164 5.50 -8.06 -13.43
C MET A 164 4.24 -8.92 -13.52
N ARG A 165 3.98 -9.81 -12.55
CA ARG A 165 2.76 -10.63 -12.52
C ARG A 165 1.50 -9.77 -12.52
N ASP A 166 1.51 -8.66 -11.78
CA ASP A 166 0.39 -7.71 -11.75
C ASP A 166 0.21 -7.00 -13.09
N THR A 167 1.29 -6.51 -13.69
CA THR A 167 1.25 -5.88 -15.01
C THR A 167 0.71 -6.83 -16.08
N ARG A 168 1.16 -8.09 -16.09
CA ARG A 168 0.65 -9.13 -17.01
C ARG A 168 -0.85 -9.37 -16.82
N SER A 169 -1.31 -9.43 -15.58
CA SER A 169 -2.72 -9.63 -15.24
C SER A 169 -3.60 -8.48 -15.73
N LEU A 170 -3.15 -7.23 -15.52
CA LEU A 170 -3.84 -6.02 -15.99
C LEU A 170 -3.91 -5.97 -17.52
N ILE A 171 -2.80 -6.27 -18.21
CA ILE A 171 -2.75 -6.30 -19.67
C ILE A 171 -3.71 -7.34 -20.24
N ILE A 172 -3.74 -8.57 -19.72
CA ILE A 172 -4.67 -9.62 -20.21
C ILE A 172 -6.11 -9.19 -19.98
N ARG A 173 -6.43 -8.69 -18.78
CA ARG A 173 -7.79 -8.25 -18.46
C ARG A 173 -8.23 -7.13 -19.41
N TYR A 174 -7.40 -6.12 -19.61
CA TYR A 174 -7.68 -5.03 -20.54
C TYR A 174 -7.87 -5.54 -21.98
N LEU A 175 -7.03 -6.45 -22.45
CA LEU A 175 -7.11 -7.01 -23.80
C LEU A 175 -8.31 -7.95 -24.02
N ARG A 176 -8.93 -8.48 -22.95
CA ARG A 176 -10.22 -9.18 -23.05
C ARG A 176 -11.35 -8.22 -23.38
N ASP A 177 -11.34 -7.03 -22.79
CA ASP A 177 -12.36 -6.00 -23.02
C ASP A 177 -12.08 -5.20 -24.31
N TYR A 178 -10.81 -4.99 -24.65
CA TYR A 178 -10.34 -4.20 -25.79
C TYR A 178 -9.32 -4.97 -26.65
N PRO A 179 -9.75 -6.04 -27.34
CA PRO A 179 -8.87 -6.84 -28.19
C PRO A 179 -8.36 -6.04 -29.39
N GLY A 180 -7.11 -6.31 -29.83
CA GLY A 180 -6.51 -5.62 -30.97
C GLY A 180 -5.91 -4.25 -30.65
N THR A 181 -5.58 -4.02 -29.38
CA THR A 181 -5.01 -2.74 -28.92
C THR A 181 -3.48 -2.75 -29.02
N LYS A 182 -2.87 -1.60 -29.34
CA LYS A 182 -1.41 -1.44 -29.39
C LYS A 182 -0.85 -1.15 -27.99
N PRO A 183 0.40 -1.54 -27.68
CA PRO A 183 1.01 -1.30 -26.36
C PRO A 183 0.97 0.15 -25.87
N LYS A 184 1.06 1.13 -26.79
CA LYS A 184 0.96 2.56 -26.45
C LYS A 184 -0.42 2.91 -25.85
N ASP A 185 -1.47 2.37 -26.43
CA ASP A 185 -2.84 2.68 -26.02
C ASP A 185 -3.20 1.89 -24.75
N ILE A 186 -2.68 0.68 -24.60
CA ILE A 186 -2.75 -0.10 -23.33
C ILE A 186 -2.08 0.68 -22.19
N ALA A 187 -0.86 1.19 -22.44
CA ALA A 187 -0.10 1.99 -21.46
C ALA A 187 -0.88 3.24 -21.03
N ALA A 188 -1.43 3.98 -21.98
CA ALA A 188 -2.25 5.16 -21.69
C ALA A 188 -3.54 4.83 -20.91
N ALA A 189 -4.21 3.72 -21.27
CA ALA A 189 -5.46 3.32 -20.62
C ALA A 189 -5.25 2.78 -19.20
N LEU A 190 -4.14 2.08 -18.96
CA LEU A 190 -3.81 1.50 -17.66
C LEU A 190 -2.97 2.42 -16.76
N ASP A 191 -2.50 3.56 -17.28
CA ASP A 191 -1.61 4.49 -16.56
C ASP A 191 -0.29 3.79 -16.14
N ILE A 192 0.28 2.99 -17.06
CA ILE A 192 1.53 2.23 -16.87
C ILE A 192 2.56 2.71 -17.88
N ASP A 193 3.84 2.72 -17.50
CA ASP A 193 4.93 3.04 -18.43
C ASP A 193 4.88 2.23 -19.74
N ALA A 194 5.07 2.93 -20.86
CA ALA A 194 5.00 2.35 -22.20
C ALA A 194 6.16 1.38 -22.49
N GLY A 195 7.32 1.53 -21.85
CA GLY A 195 8.41 0.56 -21.91
C GLY A 195 8.01 -0.75 -21.23
N THR A 196 7.51 -0.66 -20.00
CA THR A 196 7.02 -1.78 -19.19
C THR A 196 5.92 -2.57 -19.90
N VAL A 197 4.91 -1.89 -20.47
CA VAL A 197 3.84 -2.57 -21.25
C VAL A 197 4.40 -3.25 -22.48
N ARG A 198 5.31 -2.61 -23.24
CA ARG A 198 5.93 -3.22 -24.44
C ARG A 198 6.74 -4.47 -24.10
N GLN A 199 7.51 -4.43 -23.02
CA GLN A 199 8.31 -5.57 -22.57
C GLN A 199 7.41 -6.73 -22.11
N ASN A 200 6.38 -6.43 -21.31
CA ASN A 200 5.41 -7.42 -20.86
C ASN A 200 4.65 -8.04 -22.03
N CYS A 201 4.11 -7.26 -22.97
CA CYS A 201 3.40 -7.81 -24.13
C CYS A 201 4.26 -8.77 -24.96
N ARG A 202 5.55 -8.45 -25.19
CA ARG A 202 6.48 -9.34 -25.91
C ARG A 202 6.76 -10.64 -25.15
N ARG A 203 6.98 -10.56 -23.84
CA ARG A 203 7.18 -11.74 -22.98
C ARG A 203 5.93 -12.60 -22.94
N MET A 204 4.77 -11.99 -22.77
CA MET A 204 3.48 -12.67 -22.75
C MET A 204 3.11 -13.30 -24.09
N GLU A 205 3.51 -12.69 -25.22
CA GLU A 205 3.43 -13.31 -26.54
C GLU A 205 4.32 -14.56 -26.63
N THR A 206 5.57 -14.44 -26.17
CA THR A 206 6.53 -15.57 -26.14
C THR A 206 6.01 -16.72 -25.26
N ASP A 207 5.38 -16.38 -24.13
CA ASP A 207 4.79 -17.32 -23.17
C ASP A 207 3.40 -17.82 -23.61
N GLY A 208 2.92 -17.47 -24.81
CA GLY A 208 1.63 -17.90 -25.37
C GLY A 208 0.39 -17.30 -24.70
N GLN A 209 0.56 -16.35 -23.77
CA GLN A 209 -0.53 -15.66 -23.08
C GLN A 209 -1.18 -14.56 -23.91
N LEU A 210 -0.47 -14.01 -24.90
CA LEU A 210 -0.98 -13.07 -25.88
C LEU A 210 -0.66 -13.54 -27.30
N ARG A 211 -1.42 -13.05 -28.27
CA ARG A 211 -1.16 -13.16 -29.70
C ARG A 211 -0.98 -11.78 -30.30
N ARG A 212 -0.15 -11.68 -31.33
CA ARG A 212 0.18 -10.41 -31.97
C ARG A 212 -0.02 -10.49 -33.47
N ASN A 213 -0.54 -9.42 -34.07
CA ASN A 213 -0.60 -9.30 -35.53
C ASN A 213 0.64 -8.56 -36.11
N PRO A 214 0.85 -8.59 -37.44
CA PRO A 214 1.94 -7.86 -38.08
C PRO A 214 1.92 -6.34 -37.82
N ALA A 215 0.75 -5.75 -37.57
CA ALA A 215 0.58 -4.33 -37.26
C ALA A 215 0.94 -3.95 -35.81
N GLY A 216 1.36 -4.92 -34.97
CA GLY A 216 1.78 -4.67 -33.59
C GLY A 216 0.66 -4.56 -32.56
N GLN A 217 -0.53 -5.03 -32.90
CA GLN A 217 -1.69 -5.11 -32.01
C GLN A 217 -1.71 -6.46 -31.30
N TYR A 218 -2.23 -6.49 -30.07
CA TYR A 218 -2.28 -7.71 -29.23
C TYR A 218 -3.71 -8.16 -28.92
N TRP A 219 -3.87 -9.47 -28.75
CA TRP A 219 -5.08 -10.17 -28.32
C TRP A 219 -4.73 -11.17 -27.20
N PRO A 220 -5.69 -11.57 -26.34
CA PRO A 220 -5.48 -12.69 -25.43
C PRO A 220 -5.08 -13.97 -26.18
N GLY A 221 -4.20 -14.77 -25.58
CA GLY A 221 -3.82 -16.12 -26.07
C GLY A 221 -5.01 -17.08 -26.10
N ASP A 222 -4.90 -18.18 -26.85
CA ASP A 222 -5.98 -19.17 -26.97
C ASP A 222 -6.19 -20.00 -25.70
N THR A 223 -5.25 -19.99 -24.75
CA THR A 223 -5.26 -20.79 -23.52
C THR A 223 -6.18 -20.29 -22.41
N ALA A 224 -7.05 -19.30 -22.66
CA ALA A 224 -7.98 -18.76 -21.67
C ALA A 224 -9.44 -19.24 -21.85
N SER A 225 -9.68 -20.39 -22.47
CA SER A 225 -11.03 -20.94 -22.69
C SER A 225 -11.20 -22.42 -22.26
N THR A 226 -10.45 -22.89 -21.27
CA THR A 226 -10.65 -24.27 -20.75
C THR A 226 -10.80 -24.30 -19.22
N ALA A 227 -11.74 -23.52 -18.71
CA ALA A 227 -12.32 -23.70 -17.37
C ALA A 227 -13.83 -23.47 -17.39
N ALA A 228 -14.52 -23.99 -18.43
CA ALA A 228 -15.98 -24.06 -18.51
C ALA A 228 -16.40 -25.00 -19.65
N SER A 229 -16.05 -26.28 -19.58
CA SER A 229 -16.80 -27.41 -20.18
C SER A 229 -15.99 -28.68 -20.03
N ASP A 230 -16.31 -29.46 -19.00
CA ASP A 230 -16.33 -30.92 -19.12
C ASP A 230 -17.14 -31.48 -17.95
N SER A 231 -18.35 -31.95 -18.24
CA SER A 231 -19.11 -32.83 -17.35
C SER A 231 -19.98 -33.79 -18.17
N SER A 232 -19.39 -34.93 -18.52
CA SER A 232 -19.97 -36.28 -18.61
C SER A 232 -18.78 -37.20 -18.90
N ASP A 233 -18.40 -38.23 -18.14
CA ASP A 233 -19.19 -39.22 -17.42
C ASP A 233 -18.24 -40.08 -16.53
N SER A 234 -18.78 -40.53 -15.39
CA SER A 234 -18.45 -41.67 -14.49
C SER A 234 -17.02 -42.09 -14.12
N GLY A 235 -16.75 -42.16 -12.80
CA GLY A 235 -15.60 -42.88 -12.22
C GLY A 235 -15.31 -42.61 -10.73
N ASP A 236 -16.21 -43.04 -9.86
CA ASP A 236 -16.18 -43.32 -8.40
C ASP A 236 -14.88 -43.16 -7.51
N ILE A 237 -15.08 -42.50 -6.33
CA ILE A 237 -14.43 -42.60 -4.97
C ILE A 237 -13.15 -41.76 -4.62
N PRO A 238 -13.01 -41.13 -3.41
CA PRO A 238 -13.94 -40.32 -2.59
C PRO A 238 -13.41 -38.89 -2.31
N ALA A 239 -14.34 -37.96 -2.04
CA ALA A 239 -14.04 -36.55 -1.75
C ALA A 239 -13.63 -36.29 -0.29
N VAL A 240 -12.60 -35.46 -0.09
CA VAL A 240 -12.38 -34.70 1.13
C VAL A 240 -13.04 -33.34 0.92
N GLU A 241 -14.09 -33.04 1.68
CA GLU A 241 -14.86 -31.79 1.59
C GLU A 241 -14.04 -30.56 2.02
N PRO A 242 -14.25 -29.41 1.35
CA PRO A 242 -14.21 -28.12 2.01
C PRO A 242 -15.62 -27.52 2.16
N LEU A 243 -15.91 -27.24 3.43
CA LEU A 243 -17.02 -26.51 4.06
C LEU A 243 -17.88 -25.59 3.17
N SER A 244 -19.16 -25.99 3.15
CA SER A 244 -20.40 -25.29 2.85
C SER A 244 -20.43 -23.75 2.92
N LEU A 245 -20.88 -23.17 1.81
CA LEU A 245 -21.58 -21.88 1.75
C LEU A 245 -22.92 -21.98 2.51
N LEU A 246 -23.09 -21.17 3.55
CA LEU A 246 -24.35 -21.09 4.28
C LEU A 246 -25.41 -20.34 3.46
N SER A 247 -26.47 -21.10 3.23
CA SER A 247 -27.77 -20.74 2.68
C SER A 247 -28.47 -19.64 3.48
N LEU A 248 -28.96 -18.62 2.77
CA LEU A 248 -30.06 -17.78 3.26
C LEU A 248 -31.34 -18.62 3.32
N ARG A 249 -31.82 -18.97 4.53
CA ARG A 249 -33.25 -19.01 4.91
C ARG A 249 -33.39 -19.07 6.44
N HIS A 250 -34.05 -18.08 7.06
CA HIS A 250 -35.35 -18.31 7.72
C HIS A 250 -35.98 -17.00 8.22
N SER A 251 -37.30 -16.97 8.10
CA SER A 251 -38.21 -15.88 8.42
C SER A 251 -38.66 -15.88 9.88
N THR A 252 -38.95 -14.66 10.38
CA THR A 252 -40.04 -14.23 11.29
C THR A 252 -40.19 -14.81 12.70
N SER A 253 -40.34 -13.90 13.66
CA SER A 253 -41.51 -13.87 14.56
C SER A 253 -41.71 -12.49 15.20
N ASP A 254 -42.97 -12.06 15.23
CA ASP A 254 -43.51 -10.98 16.06
C ASP A 254 -43.17 -11.15 17.54
N ASP A 255 -43.04 -10.04 18.27
CA ASP A 255 -43.59 -9.94 19.62
C ASP A 255 -44.02 -8.48 19.90
N GLN A 256 -45.33 -8.28 19.94
CA GLN A 256 -45.98 -7.13 20.55
C GLN A 256 -46.31 -7.51 22.00
N GLY A 257 -45.80 -6.75 22.96
CA GLY A 257 -46.12 -6.91 24.38
C GLY A 257 -45.93 -5.61 25.15
N GLU A 258 -47.05 -5.10 25.65
CA GLU A 258 -47.28 -3.86 26.40
C GLU A 258 -46.42 -3.71 27.67
N HIS A 259 -46.12 -2.46 28.06
CA HIS A 259 -46.42 -1.96 29.41
C HIS A 259 -46.43 -0.43 29.47
N GLN A 260 -47.24 0.05 30.40
CA GLN A 260 -47.67 1.42 30.73
C GLN A 260 -46.54 2.42 30.98
#